data_AF-A0A7Y2NDM3-F1
#
_entry.id   AF-A0A7Y2NDM3-F1
#
_cell.length_a   1.000
_cell.length_b   1.000
_cell.length_c   1.000
_cell.angle_alpha   90.00
_cell.angle_beta   90.00
_cell.angle_gamma   90.00
#
_symmetry.space_group_name_H-M   'P 1'
#
loop_
_entity.id
_entity.type
_entity.pdbx_description
1 polymer ?
#
loop_
_entity_poly.entity_id
_entity_poly.type
_entity_poly.pdbx_seq_one_letter_code
_entity_poly.pdbx_strand_id
1 'polypeptide(L)'
;MCTPRTTWRGRGTRSRSRWDCRSNGPRGPRWCRTQSWCRGRRRGPARWRPRWRPHPGRRAPGCVGRVDRGVQGREWLVPSCSKAFERGRGFPVAFPGRGHGTDDAATCQPTGRPQKELTISKHESPEETAARLGKPGDYPFTRGIHASMYRGRRWTMRQYAGFGSAGETNARFRSLLEAGQTGLSVAFDLPTQMGLDSDDPLAAGEVGKVGVAIDSIDDMRRLMDGIPLDEVSTSMTINATAAALLLLYQLVAEEQGVDRERIRGTVQNDILKEYIARGTYIYPPEPSMRLVPDLFAYCAAELPAWNTISISGYHIREAGSTAAQEVGFTIANGLAYVEAAREAGLDVDEFAPRLSFFWNGHKDFLEEIAKYRAARRLWARLMRERVGATNPRSWTMRFHTQTAGSTLTAQQPENNIVRT
;
A
#
# COMPACT_ATOMS: atom_id res chain seq x y z
N MET A 1 -77.59 11.48 -0.54
CA MET A 1 -77.36 12.34 0.63
C MET A 1 -75.90 12.78 0.64
N CYS A 2 -75.69 14.10 0.59
CA CYS A 2 -74.51 14.89 0.97
C CYS A 2 -73.10 14.52 0.46
N THR A 3 -72.67 15.23 -0.60
CA THR A 3 -71.35 15.91 -0.67
C THR A 3 -71.33 17.15 0.25
N PRO A 4 -70.16 17.71 0.65
CA PRO A 4 -69.39 18.69 -0.17
C PRO A 4 -67.85 18.46 -0.08
N ARG A 5 -66.94 18.74 -1.02
CA ARG A 5 -66.63 19.89 -1.91
C ARG A 5 -66.38 21.24 -1.22
N THR A 6 -65.11 21.66 -1.18
CA THR A 6 -64.59 23.05 -1.36
C THR A 6 -63.05 22.96 -1.25
N THR A 7 -62.15 23.30 -2.20
CA THR A 7 -61.89 24.36 -3.20
C THR A 7 -61.64 25.76 -2.66
N TRP A 8 -60.44 26.31 -2.93
CA TRP A 8 -60.11 27.68 -3.41
C TRP A 8 -58.61 27.66 -3.83
N ARG A 9 -58.19 27.73 -5.11
CA ARG A 9 -58.01 28.88 -6.06
C ARG A 9 -57.31 30.11 -5.42
N GLY A 10 -56.28 30.75 -5.99
CA GLY A 10 -55.57 30.52 -7.24
C GLY A 10 -54.55 31.64 -7.58
N ARG A 11 -54.13 31.64 -8.86
CA ARG A 11 -53.29 32.61 -9.63
C ARG A 11 -51.78 32.55 -9.29
N GLY A 12 -50.84 32.23 -10.17
CA GLY A 12 -50.81 32.05 -11.62
C GLY A 12 -49.73 32.95 -12.23
N THR A 13 -48.71 32.38 -12.86
CA THR A 13 -48.12 32.87 -14.12
C THR A 13 -47.10 31.87 -14.71
N ARG A 14 -47.34 31.63 -16.00
CA ARG A 14 -46.60 30.88 -17.02
C ARG A 14 -45.06 30.93 -16.94
N SER A 15 -44.41 29.81 -17.22
CA SER A 15 -43.64 29.70 -18.47
C SER A 15 -43.66 28.25 -19.01
N ARG A 16 -43.88 28.15 -20.31
CA ARG A 16 -43.90 26.92 -21.09
C ARG A 16 -42.49 26.67 -21.61
N SER A 17 -42.07 25.41 -21.71
CA SER A 17 -41.66 24.86 -23.00
C SER A 17 -41.71 23.34 -22.96
N ARG A 18 -42.32 22.81 -24.01
CA ARG A 18 -42.55 21.41 -24.29
C ARG A 18 -41.27 20.78 -24.82
N TRP A 19 -41.10 19.52 -24.44
CA TRP A 19 -40.41 18.52 -25.23
C TRP A 19 -41.14 18.31 -26.56
N ASP A 20 -40.41 18.37 -27.68
CA ASP A 20 -40.74 17.60 -28.87
C ASP A 20 -39.45 17.20 -29.60
N CYS A 21 -39.42 15.95 -30.01
CA CYS A 21 -38.30 15.24 -30.62
C CYS A 21 -38.12 15.65 -32.09
N ARG A 22 -36.88 15.83 -32.54
CA ARG A 22 -36.45 15.60 -33.93
C ARG A 22 -34.93 15.53 -34.05
N SER A 23 -34.45 14.33 -34.37
CA SER A 23 -33.33 14.01 -35.28
C SER A 23 -32.38 15.13 -35.71
N ASN A 24 -31.12 15.05 -35.30
CA ASN A 24 -29.93 15.04 -36.17
C ASN A 24 -28.65 14.98 -35.32
N GLY A 25 -27.75 14.05 -35.66
CA GLY A 25 -26.61 13.65 -34.84
C GLY A 25 -25.54 14.73 -34.58
N PRO A 26 -24.69 14.55 -33.56
CA PRO A 26 -23.62 15.49 -33.28
C PRO A 26 -22.38 15.19 -34.14
N ARG A 27 -22.01 16.20 -34.92
CA ARG A 27 -20.72 16.34 -35.59
C ARG A 27 -19.60 16.35 -34.53
N GLY A 28 -18.60 15.50 -34.71
CA GLY A 28 -17.40 15.46 -33.85
C GLY A 28 -16.55 16.73 -33.95
N PRO A 29 -15.71 17.01 -32.94
CA PRO A 29 -14.84 18.18 -32.94
C PRO A 29 -13.69 18.03 -33.96
N ARG A 30 -13.58 19.05 -34.82
CA ARG A 30 -12.49 19.25 -35.77
C ARG A 30 -11.20 19.59 -35.00
N TRP A 31 -10.16 18.78 -35.20
CA TRP A 31 -8.80 19.11 -34.79
C TRP A 31 -8.20 20.14 -35.75
N CYS A 32 -7.92 21.34 -35.24
CA CYS A 32 -7.12 22.35 -35.93
C CYS A 32 -5.67 21.88 -36.03
N ARG A 33 -5.19 21.74 -37.27
CA ARG A 33 -3.76 21.71 -37.60
C ARG A 33 -3.19 23.13 -37.50
N THR A 34 -2.18 23.31 -36.67
CA THR A 34 -1.19 24.38 -36.83
C THR A 34 0.20 23.81 -36.60
N GLN A 35 0.86 23.44 -37.71
CA GLN A 35 2.31 23.27 -37.78
C GLN A 35 2.91 24.61 -38.22
N SER A 36 3.84 25.18 -37.46
CA SER A 36 5.00 25.86 -38.05
C SER A 36 6.08 26.18 -36.98
N TRP A 37 7.34 26.06 -37.41
CA TRP A 37 8.60 26.54 -36.82
C TRP A 37 9.25 25.74 -35.68
N CYS A 38 10.22 24.89 -36.06
CA CYS A 38 11.64 25.14 -35.75
C CYS A 38 12.55 24.24 -36.61
N ARG A 39 13.24 24.82 -37.59
CA ARG A 39 14.39 24.20 -38.28
C ARG A 39 15.63 24.40 -37.39
N GLY A 40 16.18 23.31 -36.85
CA GLY A 40 17.45 23.28 -36.13
C GLY A 40 18.28 22.08 -36.58
N ARG A 41 19.54 22.33 -36.95
CA ARG A 41 20.44 21.46 -37.72
C ARG A 41 20.78 20.14 -37.01
N ARG A 42 20.79 19.03 -37.78
CA ARG A 42 21.34 17.73 -37.39
C ARG A 42 22.86 17.82 -37.19
N ARG A 43 23.37 17.41 -36.03
CA ARG A 43 24.77 17.01 -35.81
C ARG A 43 24.79 15.53 -35.39
N GLY A 44 25.66 14.75 -36.03
CA GLY A 44 25.78 13.30 -35.85
C GLY A 44 26.37 12.87 -34.49
N PRO A 45 26.40 11.56 -34.21
CA PRO A 45 26.73 11.04 -32.88
C PRO A 45 28.22 11.16 -32.55
N ALA A 46 28.53 11.83 -31.44
CA ALA A 46 29.87 11.90 -30.88
C ALA A 46 30.21 10.58 -30.15
N ARG A 47 31.25 9.89 -30.63
CA ARG A 47 31.85 8.73 -29.95
C ARG A 47 32.52 9.19 -28.65
N TRP A 48 32.01 8.75 -27.51
CA TRP A 48 32.70 8.84 -26.23
C TRP A 48 33.58 7.59 -26.02
N ARG A 49 34.90 7.78 -25.92
CA ARG A 49 35.85 6.76 -25.45
C ARG A 49 36.25 7.11 -24.01
N PRO A 50 36.15 6.22 -23.01
CA PRO A 50 36.73 6.46 -21.70
C PRO A 50 38.26 6.27 -21.77
N ARG A 51 39.02 7.29 -21.37
CA ARG A 51 40.47 7.24 -21.25
C ARG A 51 40.81 6.87 -19.81
N TRP A 52 41.03 5.58 -19.55
CA TRP A 52 41.59 5.10 -18.27
C TRP A 52 43.07 5.48 -18.19
N ARG A 53 43.47 6.17 -17.11
CA ARG A 53 44.86 6.29 -16.68
C ARG A 53 45.00 5.63 -15.30
N PRO A 54 45.87 4.64 -15.11
CA PRO A 54 46.13 4.07 -13.79
C PRO A 54 47.03 4.99 -12.98
N HIS A 55 46.65 5.31 -11.74
CA HIS A 55 47.56 5.90 -10.75
C HIS A 55 48.26 4.77 -9.98
N PRO A 56 49.58 4.85 -9.74
CA PRO A 56 50.35 3.78 -9.11
C PRO A 56 50.10 3.71 -7.60
N GLY A 57 49.98 2.48 -7.10
CA GLY A 57 49.68 2.17 -5.71
C GLY A 57 50.77 2.59 -4.73
N ARG A 58 50.34 2.96 -3.52
CA ARG A 58 51.18 3.01 -2.32
C ARG A 58 50.73 1.91 -1.37
N ARG A 59 51.68 1.03 -1.03
CA ARG A 59 51.55 0.00 0.01
C ARG A 59 51.45 0.67 1.39
N ALA A 60 50.53 0.20 2.23
CA ALA A 60 50.54 0.48 3.67
C ALA A 60 51.28 -0.67 4.39
N PRO A 61 52.12 -0.40 5.40
CA PRO A 61 52.87 -1.43 6.11
C PRO A 61 51.97 -2.20 7.09
N GLY A 62 52.15 -3.52 7.11
CA GLY A 62 51.42 -4.45 7.97
C GLY A 62 51.76 -4.26 9.46
N CYS A 63 50.74 -4.36 10.30
CA CYS A 63 50.88 -4.59 11.73
C CYS A 63 50.42 -6.02 12.02
N VAL A 64 51.40 -6.90 12.21
CA VAL A 64 51.20 -8.27 12.73
C VAL A 64 51.08 -8.15 14.25
N GLY A 65 49.86 -8.28 14.77
CA GLY A 65 49.58 -8.36 16.21
C GLY A 65 49.56 -9.81 16.68
N ARG A 66 50.51 -10.15 17.56
CA ARG A 66 50.69 -11.45 18.21
C ARG A 66 49.49 -11.77 19.13
N VAL A 67 48.93 -12.97 19.03
CA VAL A 67 47.88 -13.47 19.95
C VAL A 67 48.55 -14.22 21.10
N ASP A 68 48.59 -13.62 22.28
CA ASP A 68 48.95 -14.33 23.50
C ASP A 68 47.70 -14.91 24.18
N ARG A 69 47.81 -16.18 24.55
CA ARG A 69 46.78 -16.97 25.23
C ARG A 69 46.73 -16.63 26.72
N GLY A 70 45.50 -16.48 27.22
CA GLY A 70 45.13 -16.91 28.55
C GLY A 70 44.77 -15.79 29.53
N VAL A 71 43.48 -15.66 29.84
CA VAL A 71 42.99 -15.37 31.21
C VAL A 71 41.61 -16.02 31.37
N GLN A 72 41.49 -16.83 32.42
CA GLN A 72 40.29 -17.55 32.87
C GLN A 72 39.20 -16.60 33.42
N GLY A 73 37.99 -17.15 33.54
CA GLY A 73 36.73 -16.47 33.79
C GLY A 73 36.71 -15.47 34.97
N ARG A 74 36.03 -14.35 34.72
CA ARG A 74 35.36 -13.52 35.70
C ARG A 74 34.01 -13.10 35.13
N GLU A 75 32.95 -13.30 35.90
CA GLU A 75 31.62 -12.76 35.63
C GLU A 75 31.69 -11.23 35.55
N TRP A 76 31.28 -10.67 34.42
CA TRP A 76 31.12 -9.23 34.26
C TRP A 76 29.70 -8.82 34.66
N LEU A 77 29.50 -8.59 35.96
CA LEU A 77 28.42 -7.70 36.40
C LEU A 77 28.75 -6.29 35.88
N VAL A 78 28.05 -5.86 34.84
CA VAL A 78 28.15 -4.50 34.31
C VAL A 78 27.69 -3.53 35.42
N PRO A 79 28.55 -2.66 35.97
CA PRO A 79 28.13 -1.71 36.99
C PRO A 79 27.10 -0.75 36.40
N SER A 80 26.07 -0.43 37.18
CA SER A 80 25.04 0.53 36.77
C SER A 80 25.69 1.85 36.33
N CYS A 81 25.26 2.35 35.19
CA CYS A 81 25.80 3.52 34.51
C CYS A 81 25.38 4.83 35.22
N SER A 82 25.53 4.91 36.54
CA SER A 82 25.16 6.10 37.32
C SER A 82 26.23 7.19 37.28
N LYS A 83 27.50 6.85 37.07
CA LYS A 83 28.61 7.83 37.00
C LYS A 83 28.90 8.39 35.60
N ALA A 84 28.33 7.81 34.55
CA ALA A 84 28.49 8.35 33.19
C ALA A 84 27.61 9.58 32.93
N PHE A 85 26.54 9.75 33.72
CA PHE A 85 25.58 10.85 33.55
C PHE A 85 26.06 12.18 34.16
N GLU A 86 26.90 12.13 35.20
CA GLU A 86 27.41 13.33 35.89
C GLU A 86 28.59 14.02 35.16
N ARG A 87 29.23 13.32 34.20
CA ARG A 87 30.30 13.90 33.38
C ARG A 87 29.77 14.27 32.01
N GLY A 88 28.86 15.25 31.98
CA GLY A 88 28.41 15.93 30.77
C GLY A 88 29.51 16.78 30.11
N ARG A 89 30.62 16.16 29.72
CA ARG A 89 31.56 16.69 28.73
C ARG A 89 31.74 15.60 27.69
N GLY A 90 31.29 15.89 26.46
CA GLY A 90 31.35 14.95 25.35
C GLY A 90 32.76 14.39 25.19
N PHE A 91 32.86 13.07 25.07
CA PHE A 91 34.01 12.44 24.46
C PHE A 91 33.78 12.50 22.95
N PRO A 92 34.49 13.36 22.19
CA PRO A 92 34.48 13.24 20.75
C PRO A 92 35.22 11.95 20.40
N VAL A 93 34.50 10.92 19.99
CA VAL A 93 35.12 9.81 19.26
C VAL A 93 35.47 10.38 17.89
N ALA A 94 36.68 10.91 17.78
CA ALA A 94 37.21 11.44 16.55
C ALA A 94 37.39 10.28 15.55
N PHE A 95 36.48 10.16 14.58
CA PHE A 95 36.77 9.46 13.34
C PHE A 95 37.76 10.33 12.55
N PRO A 96 38.96 9.82 12.21
CA PRO A 96 39.91 10.60 11.42
C PRO A 96 39.33 10.73 10.00
N GLY A 97 38.86 11.93 9.65
CA GLY A 97 38.32 12.20 8.31
C GLY A 97 37.27 13.32 8.17
N ARG A 98 36.86 14.03 9.23
CA ARG A 98 36.03 15.24 9.05
C ARG A 98 36.93 16.42 8.69
N GLY A 99 36.99 16.74 7.40
CA GLY A 99 37.57 18.00 6.92
C GLY A 99 36.90 19.19 7.58
N HIS A 100 37.69 20.19 7.95
CA HIS A 100 37.24 21.47 8.47
C HIS A 100 36.51 22.25 7.36
N GLY A 101 35.20 22.02 7.24
CA GLY A 101 34.27 22.86 6.49
C GLY A 101 33.17 23.28 7.44
N THR A 102 32.98 24.59 7.60
CA THR A 102 31.88 25.19 8.35
C THR A 102 30.59 25.01 7.55
N ASP A 103 29.97 23.84 7.66
CA ASP A 103 28.57 23.61 7.30
C ASP A 103 28.04 22.50 8.21
N ASP A 104 26.93 22.76 8.89
CA ASP A 104 26.20 21.81 9.72
C ASP A 104 25.84 20.57 8.90
N ALA A 105 26.68 19.52 8.98
CA ALA A 105 26.44 18.24 8.35
C ALA A 105 25.36 17.46 9.10
N ALA A 106 24.13 17.97 9.13
CA ALA A 106 22.96 17.19 9.47
C ALA A 106 22.71 16.21 8.31
N THR A 107 22.73 14.90 8.59
CA THR A 107 22.26 13.90 7.64
C THR A 107 20.77 14.13 7.40
N CYS A 108 20.40 14.73 6.27
CA CYS A 108 19.00 14.90 5.91
C CYS A 108 18.40 13.54 5.52
N GLN A 109 17.27 13.19 6.13
CA GLN A 109 16.42 12.12 5.61
C GLN A 109 15.79 12.56 4.28
N PRO A 110 15.33 11.62 3.41
CA PRO A 110 14.54 11.96 2.23
C PRO A 110 13.30 12.81 2.54
N THR A 111 12.81 12.79 3.79
CA THR A 111 11.75 13.67 4.31
C THR A 111 12.17 15.14 4.48
N GLY A 112 13.41 15.51 4.13
CA GLY A 112 13.94 16.87 4.23
C GLY A 112 14.17 17.32 5.68
N ARG A 113 13.96 16.45 6.66
CA ARG A 113 14.24 16.75 8.06
C ARG A 113 15.73 16.51 8.33
N PRO A 114 16.44 17.50 8.89
CA PRO A 114 17.78 17.23 9.40
C PRO A 114 17.62 16.16 10.48
N GLN A 115 18.37 15.06 10.37
CA GLN A 115 18.67 14.27 11.55
C GLN A 115 19.51 15.18 12.45
N LYS A 116 18.83 15.95 13.30
CA LYS A 116 19.45 16.35 14.55
C LYS A 116 19.92 15.05 15.17
N GLU A 117 21.21 14.98 15.47
CA GLU A 117 21.81 13.91 16.27
C GLU A 117 20.75 13.45 17.25
N LEU A 118 20.31 12.18 17.18
CA LEU A 118 19.15 11.65 17.90
C LEU A 118 19.35 11.90 19.40
N THR A 119 19.05 13.11 19.85
CA THR A 119 18.92 13.44 21.24
C THR A 119 17.63 12.77 21.61
N ILE A 120 17.76 11.57 22.17
CA ILE A 120 16.83 11.10 23.18
C ILE A 120 16.57 12.34 24.01
N SER A 121 15.33 12.85 23.95
CA SER A 121 14.91 13.99 24.74
C SER A 121 15.48 13.77 26.13
N LYS A 122 16.38 14.65 26.60
CA LYS A 122 16.93 14.58 27.97
C LYS A 122 15.83 14.70 29.04
N HIS A 123 14.57 14.81 28.62
CA HIS A 123 13.41 15.22 29.39
C HIS A 123 12.22 14.25 29.28
N GLU A 124 12.33 13.09 28.61
CA GLU A 124 11.27 12.06 28.69
C GLU A 124 11.83 10.81 29.39
N SER A 125 11.32 10.53 30.59
CA SER A 125 11.52 9.25 31.26
C SER A 125 10.86 8.10 30.48
N PRO A 126 11.33 6.85 30.65
CA PRO A 126 10.65 5.68 30.10
C PRO A 126 9.17 5.59 30.49
N GLU A 127 8.83 6.00 31.71
CA GLU A 127 7.47 6.02 32.25
C GLU A 127 6.58 7.02 31.52
N GLU A 128 7.05 8.26 31.31
CA GLU A 128 6.32 9.30 30.57
C GLU A 128 6.11 8.87 29.11
N THR A 129 7.13 8.28 28.49
CA THR A 129 7.03 7.74 27.13
C THR A 129 6.00 6.61 27.05
N ALA A 130 6.01 5.69 28.02
CA ALA A 130 5.05 4.59 28.07
C ALA A 130 3.62 5.08 28.26
N ALA A 131 3.40 6.04 29.18
CA ALA A 131 2.11 6.65 29.41
C ALA A 131 1.58 7.37 28.15
N ARG A 132 2.43 8.14 27.46
CA ARG A 132 2.07 8.86 26.23
C ARG A 132 1.73 7.93 25.06
N LEU A 133 2.38 6.77 24.97
CA LEU A 133 2.19 5.81 23.88
C LEU A 133 1.06 4.81 24.12
N GLY A 134 0.68 4.59 25.37
CA GLY A 134 -0.33 3.60 25.76
C GLY A 134 0.15 2.14 25.63
N LYS A 135 -0.79 1.21 25.74
CA LYS A 135 -0.56 -0.25 25.61
C LYS A 135 -0.92 -0.73 24.19
N PRO A 136 -0.31 -1.83 23.70
CA PRO A 136 -0.78 -2.46 22.47
C PRO A 136 -2.23 -2.97 22.65
N GLY A 137 -3.05 -2.88 21.60
CA GLY A 137 -4.48 -3.24 21.66
C GLY A 137 -5.40 -2.12 22.17
N ASP A 138 -4.87 -1.05 22.76
CA ASP A 138 -5.65 0.07 23.26
C ASP A 138 -5.56 1.28 22.33
N TYR A 139 -6.61 2.10 22.31
CA TYR A 139 -6.61 3.39 21.60
C TYR A 139 -5.43 4.27 22.06
N PRO A 140 -4.67 4.94 21.15
CA PRO A 140 -4.85 5.04 19.70
C PRO A 140 -3.96 4.04 18.91
N PHE A 141 -3.79 2.82 19.41
CA PHE A 141 -3.15 1.66 18.76
C PHE A 141 -1.72 1.90 18.28
N THR A 142 -1.01 2.86 18.87
CA THR A 142 0.35 3.25 18.44
C THR A 142 1.34 2.11 18.56
N ARG A 143 1.16 1.23 19.56
CA ARG A 143 2.02 0.07 19.82
C ARG A 143 1.55 -1.22 19.15
N GLY A 144 0.46 -1.18 18.39
CA GLY A 144 -0.15 -2.35 17.75
C GLY A 144 -1.65 -2.45 18.04
N ILE A 145 -2.37 -3.14 17.17
CA ILE A 145 -3.84 -3.28 17.23
C ILE A 145 -4.30 -4.47 18.10
N HIS A 146 -3.39 -5.36 18.50
CA HIS A 146 -3.67 -6.51 19.35
C HIS A 146 -2.81 -6.43 20.61
N ALA A 147 -3.34 -6.84 21.76
CA ALA A 147 -2.60 -6.79 23.03
C ALA A 147 -1.33 -7.66 23.01
N SER A 148 -1.40 -8.86 22.43
CA SER A 148 -0.28 -9.81 22.36
C SER A 148 0.57 -9.69 21.09
N MET A 149 0.07 -9.02 20.04
CA MET A 149 0.70 -8.94 18.71
C MET A 149 1.34 -10.30 18.31
N TYR A 150 2.62 -10.28 17.92
CA TYR A 150 3.34 -11.42 17.40
C TYR A 150 3.74 -12.46 18.46
N ARG A 151 3.53 -12.17 19.75
CA ARG A 151 3.65 -13.18 20.82
C ARG A 151 2.46 -14.13 20.82
N GLY A 152 1.30 -13.68 20.34
CA GLY A 152 0.11 -14.52 20.15
C GLY A 152 0.08 -15.16 18.78
N ARG A 153 0.11 -14.35 17.71
CA ARG A 153 0.10 -14.82 16.32
C ARG A 153 1.06 -14.00 15.47
N ARG A 154 1.97 -14.68 14.77
CA ARG A 154 2.88 -14.05 13.80
C ARG A 154 2.09 -13.41 12.65
N TRP A 155 2.70 -12.44 11.97
CA TRP A 155 2.09 -11.89 10.76
C TRP A 155 1.93 -12.99 9.70
N THR A 156 0.93 -12.84 8.83
CA THR A 156 0.75 -13.72 7.68
C THR A 156 1.91 -13.50 6.71
N MET A 157 2.67 -14.56 6.42
CA MET A 157 3.61 -14.56 5.31
C MET A 157 2.79 -14.81 4.05
N ARG A 158 2.74 -13.80 3.18
CA ARG A 158 1.90 -13.76 1.99
C ARG A 158 2.73 -13.24 0.82
N GLN A 159 3.26 -14.14 0.01
CA GLN A 159 4.03 -13.78 -1.17
C GLN A 159 3.09 -13.43 -2.32
N TYR A 160 3.42 -12.35 -3.00
CA TYR A 160 2.77 -11.91 -4.23
C TYR A 160 3.28 -12.75 -5.39
N ALA A 161 2.39 -13.51 -6.03
CA ALA A 161 2.72 -14.41 -7.12
C ALA A 161 1.60 -14.46 -8.16
N GLY A 162 2.02 -14.64 -9.41
CA GLY A 162 1.17 -14.74 -10.59
C GLY A 162 2.03 -14.48 -11.81
N PHE A 163 2.01 -15.40 -12.77
CA PHE A 163 2.72 -15.29 -14.04
C PHE A 163 2.17 -16.34 -15.00
N GLY A 164 2.05 -15.99 -16.27
CA GLY A 164 1.62 -16.89 -17.33
C GLY A 164 0.15 -17.29 -17.18
N SER A 165 -0.13 -18.57 -17.41
CA SER A 165 -1.47 -19.14 -17.34
C SER A 165 -1.96 -19.39 -15.91
N ALA A 166 -3.27 -19.55 -15.76
CA ALA A 166 -3.90 -19.93 -14.50
C ALA A 166 -3.34 -21.24 -13.91
N GLY A 167 -3.06 -22.24 -14.77
CA GLY A 167 -2.48 -23.53 -14.33
C GLY A 167 -1.05 -23.40 -13.82
N GLU A 168 -0.20 -22.61 -14.48
CA GLU A 168 1.17 -22.35 -14.03
C GLU A 168 1.20 -21.59 -12.70
N THR A 169 0.33 -20.59 -12.56
CA THR A 169 0.19 -19.85 -11.31
C THR A 169 -0.38 -20.72 -10.18
N ASN A 170 -1.34 -21.61 -10.46
CA ASN A 170 -1.84 -22.57 -9.48
C ASN A 170 -0.71 -23.49 -8.96
N ALA A 171 0.08 -24.08 -9.86
CA ALA A 171 1.21 -24.92 -9.48
C ALA A 171 2.19 -24.16 -8.56
N ARG A 172 2.43 -22.88 -8.85
CA ARG A 172 3.22 -22.01 -7.98
C ARG A 172 2.57 -21.77 -6.62
N PHE A 173 1.27 -21.53 -6.55
CA PHE A 173 0.55 -21.39 -5.28
C PHE A 173 0.65 -22.63 -4.41
N ARG A 174 0.45 -23.82 -4.99
CA ARG A 174 0.55 -25.09 -4.25
C ARG A 174 1.97 -25.30 -3.70
N SER A 175 2.99 -25.06 -4.53
CA SER A 175 4.40 -25.10 -4.09
C SER A 175 4.71 -24.12 -2.96
N LEU A 176 4.15 -22.90 -2.99
CA LEU A 176 4.32 -21.93 -1.92
C LEU A 176 3.63 -22.35 -0.61
N LEU A 177 2.41 -22.90 -0.69
CA LEU A 177 1.68 -23.42 0.46
C LEU A 177 2.42 -24.61 1.10
N GLU A 178 2.94 -25.54 0.29
CA GLU A 178 3.79 -26.65 0.73
C GLU A 178 5.07 -26.16 1.42
N ALA A 179 5.65 -25.04 0.96
CA ALA A 179 6.80 -24.40 1.58
C ALA A 179 6.48 -23.59 2.85
N GLY A 180 5.23 -23.61 3.33
CA GLY A 180 4.81 -22.97 4.59
C GLY A 180 4.22 -21.57 4.45
N GLN A 181 3.88 -21.12 3.23
CA GLN A 181 3.13 -19.89 3.04
C GLN A 181 1.73 -20.00 3.67
N THR A 182 1.30 -18.97 4.38
CA THR A 182 0.07 -18.99 5.21
C THR A 182 -1.13 -18.27 4.59
N GLY A 183 -1.00 -17.83 3.33
CA GLY A 183 -2.05 -17.17 2.56
C GLY A 183 -1.54 -16.75 1.19
N LEU A 184 -2.42 -16.67 0.19
CA LEU A 184 -2.04 -16.40 -1.20
C LEU A 184 -2.16 -14.91 -1.56
N SER A 185 -1.36 -14.42 -2.50
CA SER A 185 -1.61 -13.12 -3.09
C SER A 185 -1.46 -13.19 -4.59
N VAL A 186 -2.56 -12.96 -5.30
CA VAL A 186 -2.67 -13.11 -6.75
C VAL A 186 -2.24 -11.83 -7.45
N ALA A 187 -1.25 -11.96 -8.33
CA ALA A 187 -0.86 -10.93 -9.29
C ALA A 187 -1.54 -11.18 -10.63
N PHE A 188 -2.38 -10.26 -11.09
CA PHE A 188 -3.03 -10.35 -12.41
C PHE A 188 -2.19 -9.66 -13.47
N ASP A 189 -2.31 -10.10 -14.71
CA ASP A 189 -1.63 -9.45 -15.83
C ASP A 189 -2.21 -8.05 -16.14
N LEU A 190 -1.63 -7.34 -17.09
CA LEU A 190 -2.10 -5.99 -17.42
C LEU A 190 -3.48 -6.00 -18.10
N PRO A 191 -3.77 -6.88 -19.09
CA PRO A 191 -5.11 -6.99 -19.69
C PRO A 191 -6.25 -7.20 -18.67
N THR A 192 -6.15 -8.19 -17.78
CA THR A 192 -7.16 -8.45 -16.74
C THR A 192 -7.36 -7.25 -15.81
N GLN A 193 -6.29 -6.52 -15.49
CA GLN A 193 -6.38 -5.30 -14.68
C GLN A 193 -7.06 -4.14 -15.41
N MET A 194 -6.93 -4.09 -16.74
CA MET A 194 -7.50 -3.06 -17.61
C MET A 194 -8.88 -3.46 -18.16
N GLY A 195 -9.42 -4.61 -17.76
CA GLY A 195 -10.74 -5.08 -18.19
C GLY A 195 -10.78 -5.48 -19.67
N LEU A 196 -9.67 -6.00 -20.17
CA LEU A 196 -9.54 -6.54 -21.52
C LEU A 196 -9.38 -8.06 -21.44
N ASP A 197 -10.09 -8.77 -22.31
CA ASP A 197 -9.89 -10.20 -22.53
C ASP A 197 -8.56 -10.43 -23.27
N SER A 198 -7.98 -11.61 -23.11
CA SER A 198 -6.68 -11.97 -23.70
C SER A 198 -6.63 -11.92 -25.23
N ASP A 199 -7.77 -11.96 -25.92
CA ASP A 199 -7.87 -11.83 -27.38
C ASP A 199 -8.14 -10.41 -27.86
N ASP A 200 -8.26 -9.43 -26.95
CA ASP A 200 -8.37 -8.03 -27.32
C ASP A 200 -7.09 -7.56 -28.05
N PRO A 201 -7.19 -6.85 -29.19
CA PRO A 201 -6.02 -6.35 -29.91
C PRO A 201 -5.06 -5.49 -29.08
N LEU A 202 -5.54 -4.80 -28.03
CA LEU A 202 -4.73 -4.00 -27.11
C LEU A 202 -4.03 -4.84 -26.04
N ALA A 203 -4.46 -6.08 -25.80
CA ALA A 203 -3.84 -7.00 -24.87
C ALA A 203 -2.58 -7.68 -25.44
N ALA A 204 -2.42 -7.65 -26.77
CA ALA A 204 -1.34 -8.31 -27.48
C ALA A 204 0.05 -7.97 -26.91
N GLY A 205 0.77 -8.99 -26.45
CA GLY A 205 2.12 -8.86 -25.88
C GLY A 205 2.18 -8.59 -24.37
N GLU A 206 1.04 -8.42 -23.71
CA GLU A 206 0.95 -8.22 -22.26
C GLU A 206 0.22 -9.35 -21.52
N VAL A 207 -0.48 -10.24 -22.24
CA VAL A 207 -1.16 -11.43 -21.69
C VAL A 207 -0.18 -12.31 -20.91
N GLY A 208 -0.47 -12.57 -19.64
CA GLY A 208 0.33 -13.43 -18.76
C GLY A 208 1.73 -12.92 -18.40
N LYS A 209 2.14 -11.72 -18.85
CA LYS A 209 3.53 -11.27 -18.79
C LYS A 209 3.98 -10.76 -17.42
N VAL A 210 3.07 -10.10 -16.69
CA VAL A 210 3.35 -9.48 -15.38
C VAL A 210 2.45 -10.02 -14.27
N GLY A 211 1.68 -11.06 -14.58
CA GLY A 211 0.68 -11.66 -13.70
C GLY A 211 -0.03 -12.80 -14.41
N VAL A 212 -1.00 -13.41 -13.74
CA VAL A 212 -1.89 -14.41 -14.33
C VAL A 212 -2.95 -13.77 -15.21
N ALA A 213 -3.19 -14.34 -16.39
CA ALA A 213 -4.30 -13.98 -17.26
C ALA A 213 -5.60 -14.64 -16.79
N ILE A 214 -6.65 -13.83 -16.58
CA ILE A 214 -8.00 -14.30 -16.21
C ILE A 214 -9.01 -13.56 -17.07
N ASP A 215 -9.67 -14.30 -17.95
CA ASP A 215 -10.74 -13.77 -18.82
C ASP A 215 -12.12 -14.26 -18.34
N SER A 216 -12.16 -15.45 -17.74
CA SER A 216 -13.41 -16.15 -17.45
C SER A 216 -13.40 -16.90 -16.11
N ILE A 217 -14.57 -17.46 -15.76
CA ILE A 217 -14.69 -18.37 -14.63
C ILE A 217 -13.82 -19.62 -14.78
N ASP A 218 -13.59 -20.11 -16.01
CA ASP A 218 -12.75 -21.29 -16.25
C ASP A 218 -11.30 -21.06 -15.85
N ASP A 219 -10.80 -19.83 -16.00
CA ASP A 219 -9.45 -19.47 -15.60
C ASP A 219 -9.36 -19.35 -14.08
N MET A 220 -10.39 -18.79 -13.42
CA MET A 220 -10.44 -18.76 -11.96
C MET A 220 -10.53 -20.18 -11.37
N ARG A 221 -11.30 -21.09 -11.99
CA ARG A 221 -11.35 -22.52 -11.62
C ARG A 221 -9.97 -23.15 -11.68
N ARG A 222 -9.26 -22.98 -12.81
CA ARG A 222 -7.89 -23.48 -12.97
C ARG A 222 -6.92 -22.86 -11.96
N LEU A 223 -7.06 -21.57 -11.69
CA LEU A 223 -6.20 -20.84 -10.76
C LEU A 223 -6.34 -21.35 -9.33
N MET A 224 -7.56 -21.71 -8.91
CA MET A 224 -7.88 -22.13 -7.54
C MET A 224 -8.06 -23.65 -7.38
N ASP A 225 -7.78 -24.43 -8.43
CA ASP A 225 -7.92 -25.89 -8.40
C ASP A 225 -7.08 -26.52 -7.28
N GLY A 226 -7.71 -27.36 -6.46
CA GLY A 226 -7.09 -28.03 -5.33
C GLY A 226 -6.61 -27.13 -4.19
N ILE A 227 -6.98 -25.85 -4.16
CA ILE A 227 -6.69 -24.92 -3.05
C ILE A 227 -7.91 -24.85 -2.12
N PRO A 228 -7.78 -25.16 -0.81
CA PRO A 228 -8.91 -25.12 0.11
C PRO A 228 -9.27 -23.68 0.49
N LEU A 229 -10.25 -23.09 -0.20
CA LEU A 229 -10.61 -21.66 -0.09
C LEU A 229 -11.30 -21.28 1.24
N ASP A 230 -11.71 -22.26 2.04
CA ASP A 230 -12.21 -22.08 3.40
C ASP A 230 -11.09 -21.98 4.45
N GLU A 231 -9.91 -22.53 4.16
CA GLU A 231 -8.75 -22.53 5.03
C GLU A 231 -7.72 -21.45 4.67
N VAL A 232 -7.50 -21.25 3.36
CA VAL A 232 -6.51 -20.34 2.82
C VAL A 232 -7.12 -18.98 2.56
N SER A 233 -6.55 -17.93 3.16
CA SER A 233 -6.94 -16.56 2.83
C SER A 233 -6.24 -16.11 1.54
N THR A 234 -6.99 -15.52 0.61
CA THR A 234 -6.45 -15.02 -0.67
C THR A 234 -6.56 -13.50 -0.78
N SER A 235 -5.47 -12.84 -1.16
CA SER A 235 -5.45 -11.41 -1.49
C SER A 235 -5.38 -11.26 -3.01
N MET A 236 -6.22 -10.41 -3.59
CA MET A 236 -6.26 -10.12 -5.02
C MET A 236 -5.82 -8.67 -5.24
N THR A 237 -4.66 -8.48 -5.86
CA THR A 237 -4.13 -7.15 -6.21
C THR A 237 -4.80 -6.64 -7.48
N ILE A 238 -6.08 -6.33 -7.35
CA ILE A 238 -6.96 -5.91 -8.44
C ILE A 238 -7.78 -4.70 -8.02
N ASN A 239 -8.05 -3.78 -8.95
CA ASN A 239 -8.64 -2.48 -8.66
C ASN A 239 -9.85 -2.19 -9.55
N ALA A 240 -9.66 -1.68 -10.77
CA ALA A 240 -10.79 -1.29 -11.63
C ALA A 240 -11.76 -2.44 -11.93
N THR A 241 -11.26 -3.67 -12.04
CA THR A 241 -12.04 -4.90 -12.26
C THR A 241 -12.32 -5.69 -10.97
N ALA A 242 -12.06 -5.12 -9.79
CA ALA A 242 -12.09 -5.85 -8.52
C ALA A 242 -13.43 -6.55 -8.23
N ALA A 243 -14.56 -5.91 -8.55
CA ALA A 243 -15.88 -6.50 -8.34
C ALA A 243 -16.08 -7.77 -9.19
N ALA A 244 -15.66 -7.75 -10.46
CA ALA A 244 -15.77 -8.90 -11.34
C ALA A 244 -14.89 -10.06 -10.88
N LEU A 245 -13.62 -9.81 -10.56
CA LEU A 245 -12.70 -10.85 -10.09
C LEU A 245 -13.11 -11.41 -8.73
N LEU A 246 -13.71 -10.59 -7.85
CA LEU A 246 -14.29 -11.09 -6.60
C LEU A 246 -15.47 -12.02 -6.84
N LEU A 247 -16.36 -11.66 -7.77
CA LEU A 247 -17.48 -12.53 -8.13
C LEU A 247 -16.99 -13.88 -8.67
N LEU A 248 -16.01 -13.89 -9.59
CA LEU A 248 -15.43 -15.14 -10.10
C LEU A 248 -14.81 -15.97 -8.97
N TYR A 249 -14.07 -15.34 -8.06
CA TYR A 249 -13.48 -16.02 -6.91
C TYR A 249 -14.54 -16.63 -5.98
N GLN A 250 -15.60 -15.89 -5.69
CA GLN A 250 -16.72 -16.38 -4.88
C GLN A 250 -17.41 -17.58 -5.53
N LEU A 251 -17.73 -17.50 -6.82
CA LEU A 251 -18.39 -18.60 -7.54
C LEU A 251 -17.54 -19.88 -7.49
N VAL A 252 -16.22 -19.79 -7.65
CA VAL A 252 -15.34 -20.95 -7.53
C VAL A 252 -15.30 -21.49 -6.09
N ALA A 253 -15.35 -20.63 -5.07
CA ALA A 253 -15.44 -21.08 -3.68
C ALA A 253 -16.78 -21.79 -3.39
N GLU A 254 -17.88 -21.30 -3.93
CA GLU A 254 -19.21 -21.92 -3.82
C GLU A 254 -19.25 -23.27 -4.56
N GLU A 255 -18.63 -23.39 -5.73
CA GLU A 255 -18.48 -24.66 -6.46
C GLU A 255 -17.67 -25.70 -5.67
N GLN A 256 -16.73 -25.25 -4.83
CA GLN A 256 -16.00 -26.10 -3.89
C GLN A 256 -16.78 -26.42 -2.60
N GLY A 257 -18.02 -25.91 -2.46
CA GLY A 257 -18.87 -26.11 -1.29
C GLY A 257 -18.49 -25.26 -0.08
N VAL A 258 -17.80 -24.13 -0.28
CA VAL A 258 -17.42 -23.22 0.80
C VAL A 258 -18.56 -22.25 1.12
N ASP A 259 -19.02 -22.27 2.38
CA ASP A 259 -20.00 -21.29 2.87
C ASP A 259 -19.47 -19.86 2.75
N ARG A 260 -20.33 -18.93 2.32
CA ARG A 260 -19.97 -17.53 2.05
C ARG A 260 -19.35 -16.81 3.26
N GLU A 261 -19.73 -17.18 4.49
CA GLU A 261 -19.18 -16.62 5.74
C GLU A 261 -17.73 -17.09 6.01
N ARG A 262 -17.30 -18.20 5.39
CA ARG A 262 -15.97 -18.78 5.53
C ARG A 262 -14.99 -18.29 4.47
N ILE A 263 -15.47 -17.67 3.40
CA ILE A 263 -14.65 -17.11 2.32
C ILE A 263 -13.87 -15.90 2.86
N ARG A 264 -12.54 -16.05 2.98
CA ARG A 264 -11.65 -15.05 3.57
C ARG A 264 -10.67 -14.51 2.54
N GLY A 265 -10.60 -13.20 2.43
CA GLY A 265 -9.64 -12.59 1.54
C GLY A 265 -9.63 -11.07 1.57
N THR A 266 -8.97 -10.51 0.57
CA THR A 266 -8.87 -9.07 0.37
C THR A 266 -8.88 -8.78 -1.13
N VAL A 267 -9.66 -7.80 -1.57
CA VAL A 267 -9.40 -7.12 -2.85
C VAL A 267 -8.68 -5.81 -2.60
N GLN A 268 -7.82 -5.38 -3.54
CA GLN A 268 -7.14 -4.10 -3.36
C GLN A 268 -8.12 -2.93 -3.47
N ASN A 269 -8.92 -2.88 -4.54
CA ASN A 269 -10.08 -1.98 -4.70
C ASN A 269 -9.83 -0.49 -4.37
N ASP A 270 -8.58 -0.02 -4.47
CA ASP A 270 -8.19 1.37 -4.20
C ASP A 270 -7.99 2.06 -5.54
N ILE A 271 -9.05 2.64 -6.08
CA ILE A 271 -9.04 3.29 -7.38
C ILE A 271 -8.38 4.68 -7.35
N LEU A 272 -8.32 5.36 -6.20
CA LEU A 272 -7.75 6.72 -6.09
C LEU A 272 -6.23 6.68 -6.31
N LYS A 273 -5.54 5.70 -5.74
CA LYS A 273 -4.10 5.54 -5.98
C LYS A 273 -3.77 5.08 -7.41
N GLU A 274 -4.74 4.55 -8.18
CA GLU A 274 -4.54 4.30 -9.62
C GLU A 274 -4.29 5.61 -10.37
N TYR A 275 -5.10 6.64 -10.12
CA TYR A 275 -4.92 7.94 -10.77
C TYR A 275 -3.66 8.68 -10.29
N ILE A 276 -3.25 8.45 -9.03
CA ILE A 276 -2.11 9.14 -8.43
C ILE A 276 -0.77 8.53 -8.86
N ALA A 277 -0.67 7.20 -8.91
CA ALA A 277 0.64 6.52 -8.97
C ALA A 277 0.72 5.27 -9.84
N ARG A 278 -0.35 4.48 -9.98
CA ARG A 278 -0.26 3.12 -10.53
C ARG A 278 -0.75 2.97 -11.98
N GLY A 279 -1.77 3.72 -12.38
CA GLY A 279 -2.21 3.86 -13.77
C GLY A 279 -3.13 2.78 -14.33
N THR A 280 -3.66 1.83 -13.55
CA THR A 280 -4.58 0.79 -14.06
C THR A 280 -6.03 1.10 -13.72
N TYR A 281 -6.52 2.24 -14.20
CA TYR A 281 -7.93 2.65 -14.11
C TYR A 281 -8.64 2.47 -15.45
N ILE A 282 -9.94 2.20 -15.42
CA ILE A 282 -10.77 2.04 -16.63
C ILE A 282 -11.71 3.24 -16.80
N TYR A 283 -12.47 3.56 -15.74
CA TYR A 283 -13.48 4.61 -15.78
C TYR A 283 -12.92 5.97 -15.30
N PRO A 284 -13.61 7.10 -15.53
CA PRO A 284 -13.31 8.36 -14.86
C PRO A 284 -13.43 8.28 -13.32
N PRO A 285 -12.84 9.22 -12.56
CA PRO A 285 -12.80 9.14 -11.10
C PRO A 285 -14.16 8.98 -10.40
N GLU A 286 -15.18 9.70 -10.82
CA GLU A 286 -16.51 9.67 -10.19
C GLU A 286 -17.22 8.30 -10.30
N PRO A 287 -17.43 7.70 -11.49
CA PRO A 287 -18.01 6.37 -11.59
C PRO A 287 -17.13 5.28 -10.97
N SER A 288 -15.81 5.42 -11.03
CA SER A 288 -14.86 4.55 -10.33
C SER A 288 -15.05 4.58 -8.81
N MET A 289 -15.17 5.77 -8.22
CA MET A 289 -15.40 5.95 -6.79
C MET A 289 -16.72 5.33 -6.35
N ARG A 290 -17.77 5.40 -7.17
CA ARG A 290 -19.08 4.78 -6.90
C ARG A 290 -19.01 3.27 -6.71
N LEU A 291 -18.14 2.57 -7.44
CA LEU A 291 -18.03 1.10 -7.35
C LEU A 291 -17.43 0.60 -6.03
N VAL A 292 -16.69 1.45 -5.32
CA VAL A 292 -16.06 1.08 -4.05
C VAL A 292 -17.09 0.83 -2.93
N PRO A 293 -18.00 1.77 -2.60
CA PRO A 293 -19.05 1.52 -1.61
C PRO A 293 -20.07 0.46 -2.06
N ASP A 294 -20.34 0.30 -3.36
CA ASP A 294 -21.14 -0.83 -3.86
C ASP A 294 -20.53 -2.18 -3.43
N LEU A 295 -19.20 -2.32 -3.57
CA LEU A 295 -18.51 -3.53 -3.15
C LEU A 295 -18.50 -3.70 -1.63
N PHE A 296 -18.50 -2.59 -0.87
CA PHE A 296 -18.60 -2.63 0.59
C PHE A 296 -19.96 -3.18 1.01
N ALA A 297 -21.04 -2.64 0.44
CA ALA A 297 -22.40 -3.08 0.70
C ALA A 297 -22.59 -4.57 0.32
N TYR A 298 -22.09 -4.96 -0.86
CA TYR A 298 -22.14 -6.34 -1.31
C TYR A 298 -21.44 -7.30 -0.34
N CYS A 299 -20.20 -7.01 0.04
CA CYS A 299 -19.45 -7.89 0.94
C CYS A 299 -20.06 -7.91 2.35
N ALA A 300 -20.67 -6.83 2.81
CA ALA A 300 -21.36 -6.82 4.10
C ALA A 300 -22.53 -7.83 4.12
N ALA A 301 -23.26 -7.95 3.02
CA ALA A 301 -24.39 -8.87 2.88
C ALA A 301 -23.96 -10.31 2.56
N GLU A 302 -23.02 -10.50 1.64
CA GLU A 302 -22.70 -11.81 1.07
C GLU A 302 -21.37 -12.40 1.54
N LEU A 303 -20.35 -11.57 1.77
CA LEU A 303 -19.00 -12.03 2.09
C LEU A 303 -18.48 -11.37 3.38
N PRO A 304 -19.13 -11.60 4.54
CA PRO A 304 -18.90 -10.80 5.74
C PRO A 304 -17.49 -10.94 6.31
N ALA A 305 -16.72 -11.96 5.90
CA ALA A 305 -15.33 -12.18 6.29
C ALA A 305 -14.29 -11.51 5.36
N TRP A 306 -14.71 -10.93 4.25
CA TRP A 306 -13.85 -10.30 3.24
C TRP A 306 -13.37 -8.91 3.64
N ASN A 307 -12.12 -8.58 3.31
CA ASN A 307 -11.62 -7.20 3.40
C ASN A 307 -11.87 -6.49 2.07
N THR A 308 -12.74 -5.51 2.10
CA THR A 308 -13.36 -4.92 0.91
C THR A 308 -12.48 -3.93 0.16
N ILE A 309 -11.39 -3.50 0.79
CA ILE A 309 -10.38 -2.61 0.23
C ILE A 309 -9.05 -2.75 0.99
N SER A 310 -7.97 -2.50 0.27
CA SER A 310 -6.64 -2.31 0.81
C SER A 310 -6.11 -0.93 0.41
N ILE A 311 -6.36 0.07 1.25
CA ILE A 311 -6.02 1.48 1.04
C ILE A 311 -4.49 1.63 1.03
N SER A 312 -3.93 1.97 -0.12
CA SER A 312 -2.54 1.65 -0.46
C SER A 312 -1.63 2.88 -0.55
N GLY A 313 -0.61 2.92 0.31
CA GLY A 313 0.55 3.82 0.18
C GLY A 313 1.72 3.20 -0.59
N TYR A 314 1.78 1.87 -0.71
CA TYR A 314 2.88 1.18 -1.38
C TYR A 314 3.26 1.81 -2.74
N HIS A 315 2.28 1.91 -3.64
CA HIS A 315 2.46 2.43 -4.99
C HIS A 315 2.85 3.91 -5.00
N ILE A 316 2.29 4.70 -4.07
CA ILE A 316 2.59 6.12 -3.93
C ILE A 316 4.07 6.30 -3.49
N ARG A 317 4.58 5.42 -2.62
CA ARG A 317 6.00 5.41 -2.22
C ARG A 317 6.90 4.93 -3.35
N GLU A 318 6.54 3.86 -4.06
CA GLU A 318 7.30 3.37 -5.22
C GLU A 318 7.36 4.39 -6.36
N ALA A 319 6.33 5.25 -6.50
CA ALA A 319 6.32 6.38 -7.44
C ALA A 319 7.22 7.57 -7.01
N GLY A 320 7.88 7.48 -5.85
CA GLY A 320 8.89 8.46 -5.40
C GLY A 320 8.45 9.40 -4.28
N SER A 321 7.32 9.15 -3.61
CA SER A 321 6.91 9.98 -2.47
C SER A 321 7.80 9.79 -1.24
N THR A 322 7.82 10.79 -0.36
CA THR A 322 8.42 10.67 0.99
C THR A 322 7.51 9.85 1.93
N ALA A 323 8.04 9.33 3.04
CA ALA A 323 7.24 8.59 4.03
C ALA A 323 6.07 9.43 4.59
N ALA A 324 6.27 10.74 4.73
CA ALA A 324 5.23 11.66 5.17
C ALA A 324 4.13 11.85 4.11
N GLN A 325 4.51 11.97 2.83
CA GLN A 325 3.56 12.04 1.72
C GLN A 325 2.78 10.74 1.56
N GLU A 326 3.45 9.58 1.65
CA GLU A 326 2.79 8.27 1.65
C GLU A 326 1.69 8.21 2.71
N VAL A 327 2.01 8.55 3.97
CA VAL A 327 1.00 8.56 5.06
C VAL A 327 -0.11 9.56 4.78
N GLY A 328 0.23 10.79 4.37
CA GLY A 328 -0.74 11.86 4.14
C GLY A 328 -1.74 11.50 3.04
N PHE A 329 -1.25 11.08 1.87
CA PHE A 329 -2.08 10.74 0.72
C PHE A 329 -2.92 9.49 0.97
N THR A 330 -2.35 8.44 1.57
CA THR A 330 -3.09 7.20 1.83
C THR A 330 -4.19 7.38 2.87
N ILE A 331 -3.95 8.15 3.94
CA ILE A 331 -4.99 8.45 4.93
C ILE A 331 -6.06 9.36 4.33
N ALA A 332 -5.70 10.32 3.48
CA ALA A 332 -6.66 11.15 2.76
C ALA A 332 -7.56 10.30 1.84
N ASN A 333 -7.00 9.38 1.07
CA ASN A 333 -7.78 8.43 0.27
C ASN A 333 -8.71 7.58 1.16
N GLY A 334 -8.22 7.07 2.28
CA GLY A 334 -9.03 6.31 3.23
C GLY A 334 -10.23 7.09 3.76
N LEU A 335 -10.04 8.38 4.10
CA LEU A 335 -11.15 9.25 4.51
C LEU A 335 -12.12 9.54 3.37
N ALA A 336 -11.63 9.69 2.14
CA ALA A 336 -12.49 9.87 0.97
C ALA A 336 -13.38 8.64 0.71
N TYR A 337 -12.85 7.42 0.90
CA TYR A 337 -13.65 6.21 0.82
C TYR A 337 -14.69 6.08 1.93
N VAL A 338 -14.32 6.47 3.16
CA VAL A 338 -15.26 6.51 4.27
C VAL A 338 -16.40 7.49 3.99
N GLU A 339 -16.09 8.68 3.47
CA GLU A 339 -17.12 9.67 3.14
C GLU A 339 -18.02 9.19 1.99
N ALA A 340 -17.44 8.65 0.92
CA ALA A 340 -18.22 8.09 -0.20
C ALA A 340 -19.17 6.97 0.25
N ALA A 341 -18.74 6.11 1.18
CA ALA A 341 -19.58 5.07 1.75
C ALA A 341 -20.73 5.64 2.62
N ARG A 342 -20.47 6.70 3.39
CA ARG A 342 -21.51 7.39 4.18
C ARG A 342 -22.52 8.11 3.30
N GLU A 343 -22.05 8.77 2.24
CA GLU A 343 -22.90 9.41 1.23
C GLU A 343 -23.78 8.37 0.51
N ALA A 344 -23.28 7.15 0.32
CA ALA A 344 -24.04 6.01 -0.19
C ALA A 344 -24.99 5.39 0.85
N GLY A 345 -25.05 5.92 2.08
CA GLY A 345 -25.97 5.50 3.14
C GLY A 345 -25.47 4.34 4.00
N LEU A 346 -24.20 3.94 3.91
CA LEU A 346 -23.63 2.88 4.74
C LEU A 346 -23.25 3.41 6.14
N ASP A 347 -23.57 2.64 7.18
CA ASP A 347 -23.13 2.94 8.53
C ASP A 347 -21.61 2.69 8.65
N VAL A 348 -20.89 3.66 9.22
CA VAL A 348 -19.43 3.60 9.32
C VAL A 348 -18.94 2.38 10.10
N ASP A 349 -19.65 1.99 11.16
CA ASP A 349 -19.22 0.90 12.03
C ASP A 349 -19.57 -0.49 11.47
N GLU A 350 -20.37 -0.55 10.41
CA GLU A 350 -20.64 -1.78 9.65
C GLU A 350 -19.51 -2.11 8.68
N PHE A 351 -19.00 -1.14 7.92
CA PHE A 351 -17.97 -1.40 6.91
C PHE A 351 -16.53 -1.12 7.39
N ALA A 352 -16.31 -0.11 8.26
CA ALA A 352 -14.97 0.30 8.66
C ALA A 352 -14.11 -0.83 9.28
N PRO A 353 -14.67 -1.76 10.07
CA PRO A 353 -13.90 -2.90 10.61
C PRO A 353 -13.29 -3.81 9.53
N ARG A 354 -13.76 -3.73 8.27
CA ARG A 354 -13.25 -4.50 7.12
C ARG A 354 -12.26 -3.72 6.25
N LEU A 355 -12.08 -2.42 6.47
CA LEU A 355 -11.03 -1.65 5.82
C LEU A 355 -9.65 -2.19 6.22
N SER A 356 -8.76 -2.25 5.24
CA SER A 356 -7.35 -2.59 5.44
C SER A 356 -6.47 -1.61 4.67
N PHE A 357 -5.18 -1.59 5.00
CA PHE A 357 -4.19 -0.69 4.41
C PHE A 357 -3.01 -1.47 3.84
N PHE A 358 -2.22 -0.82 2.99
CA PHE A 358 -1.03 -1.42 2.41
C PHE A 358 0.11 -0.42 2.28
N TRP A 359 1.21 -0.67 2.99
CA TRP A 359 2.35 0.24 3.06
C TRP A 359 3.61 -0.33 2.42
N ASN A 360 4.48 0.57 1.98
CA ASN A 360 5.84 0.25 1.58
C ASN A 360 6.75 0.00 2.81
N GLY A 361 7.66 -0.96 2.72
CA GLY A 361 8.80 -1.13 3.63
C GLY A 361 10.08 -0.67 2.95
N HIS A 362 10.45 0.59 3.18
CA HIS A 362 11.58 1.24 2.52
C HIS A 362 12.90 1.05 3.28
N LYS A 363 14.01 1.49 2.68
CA LYS A 363 15.37 1.30 3.22
C LYS A 363 15.66 2.03 4.55
N ASP A 364 14.88 3.07 4.88
CA ASP A 364 15.10 3.90 6.07
C ASP A 364 14.47 3.26 7.32
N PHE A 365 15.11 2.21 7.83
CA PHE A 365 14.57 1.28 8.84
C PHE A 365 13.80 1.94 10.00
N LEU A 366 14.38 2.95 10.66
CA LEU A 366 13.74 3.61 11.80
C LEU A 366 12.61 4.57 11.38
N GLU A 367 12.71 5.19 10.20
CA GLU A 367 11.66 6.04 9.64
C GLU A 367 10.42 5.20 9.34
N GLU A 368 10.59 4.02 8.75
CA GLU A 368 9.49 3.11 8.41
C GLU A 368 8.79 2.56 9.68
N ILE A 369 9.55 2.22 10.73
CA ILE A 369 8.97 1.87 12.05
C ILE A 369 8.15 3.03 12.60
N ALA A 370 8.66 4.26 12.53
CA ALA A 370 7.94 5.45 12.99
C ALA A 370 6.68 5.70 12.15
N LYS A 371 6.77 5.53 10.82
CA LYS A 371 5.68 5.68 9.84
C LYS A 371 4.48 4.81 10.22
N TYR A 372 4.68 3.51 10.40
CA TYR A 372 3.58 2.59 10.71
C TYR A 372 2.89 2.92 12.05
N ARG A 373 3.67 3.35 13.05
CA ARG A 373 3.14 3.73 14.36
C ARG A 373 2.38 5.05 14.31
N ALA A 374 2.90 6.03 13.55
CA ALA A 374 2.25 7.30 13.32
C ALA A 374 0.94 7.15 12.54
N ALA A 375 0.95 6.34 11.47
CA ALA A 375 -0.23 6.07 10.64
C ALA A 375 -1.37 5.46 11.44
N ARG A 376 -1.10 4.42 12.27
CA ARG A 376 -2.09 3.83 13.18
C ARG A 376 -2.72 4.86 14.12
N ARG A 377 -1.87 5.66 14.77
CA ARG A 377 -2.33 6.69 15.72
C ARG A 377 -3.19 7.75 15.04
N LEU A 378 -2.77 8.19 13.86
CA LEU A 378 -3.47 9.22 13.10
C LEU A 378 -4.82 8.71 12.61
N TRP A 379 -4.87 7.51 12.03
CA TRP A 379 -6.12 6.89 11.59
C TRP A 379 -7.12 6.71 12.74
N ALA A 380 -6.67 6.16 13.87
CA ALA A 380 -7.54 5.93 15.02
C ALA A 380 -8.19 7.22 15.52
N ARG A 381 -7.40 8.31 15.61
CA ARG A 381 -7.89 9.63 15.99
C ARG A 381 -8.87 10.18 14.97
N LEU A 382 -8.54 10.13 13.68
CA LEU A 382 -9.42 10.65 12.63
C LEU A 382 -10.76 9.90 12.57
N MET A 383 -10.75 8.57 12.67
CA MET A 383 -11.97 7.77 12.68
C MET A 383 -12.85 8.08 13.89
N ARG A 384 -12.25 8.25 15.08
CA ARG A 384 -13.00 8.56 16.30
C ARG A 384 -13.48 10.01 16.37
N GLU A 385 -12.58 10.95 16.13
CA GLU A 385 -12.77 12.38 16.43
C GLU A 385 -13.39 13.15 15.26
N ARG A 386 -13.02 12.79 14.01
CA ARG A 386 -13.50 13.49 12.80
C ARG A 386 -14.67 12.76 12.14
N VAL A 387 -14.56 11.45 11.96
CA VAL A 387 -15.61 10.64 11.33
C VAL A 387 -16.74 10.33 12.30
N GLY A 388 -16.44 10.22 13.60
CA GLY A 388 -17.43 9.94 14.65
C GLY A 388 -17.77 8.45 14.78
N ALA A 389 -16.93 7.55 14.28
CA ALA A 389 -17.11 6.11 14.46
C ALA A 389 -17.09 5.75 15.95
N THR A 390 -17.97 4.85 16.38
CA THR A 390 -18.16 4.52 17.79
C THR A 390 -17.59 3.14 18.15
N ASN A 391 -17.50 2.24 17.18
CA ASN A 391 -16.92 0.92 17.36
C ASN A 391 -15.38 0.98 17.39
N PRO A 392 -14.71 0.53 18.48
CA PRO A 392 -13.25 0.52 18.54
C PRO A 392 -12.56 -0.24 17.40
N ARG A 393 -13.23 -1.23 16.79
CA ARG A 393 -12.70 -1.97 15.63
C ARG A 393 -12.56 -1.08 14.40
N SER A 394 -13.47 -0.11 14.20
CA SER A 394 -13.45 0.87 13.11
C SER A 394 -12.25 1.81 13.18
N TRP A 395 -11.69 2.00 14.37
CA TRP A 395 -10.51 2.84 14.58
C TRP A 395 -9.19 2.10 14.32
N THR A 396 -9.22 0.77 14.19
CA THR A 396 -8.00 -0.01 13.98
C THR A 396 -7.52 0.10 12.53
N MET A 397 -6.21 0.25 12.36
CA MET A 397 -5.56 0.18 11.04
C MET A 397 -4.82 -1.16 10.94
N ARG A 398 -5.50 -2.13 10.30
CA ARG A 398 -4.92 -3.40 9.87
C ARG A 398 -4.22 -3.16 8.53
N PHE A 399 -3.01 -3.68 8.36
CA PHE A 399 -2.29 -3.46 7.11
C PHE A 399 -1.42 -4.62 6.66
N HIS A 400 -1.21 -4.67 5.34
CA HIS A 400 -0.14 -5.40 4.68
C HIS A 400 1.08 -4.49 4.47
N THR A 401 2.26 -5.09 4.34
CA THR A 401 3.50 -4.40 3.99
C THR A 401 4.27 -5.22 2.99
N GLN A 402 4.81 -4.55 1.98
CA GLN A 402 5.70 -5.13 0.99
C GLN A 402 6.99 -4.31 0.98
N THR A 403 8.14 -4.98 0.93
CA THR A 403 9.46 -4.35 0.83
C THR A 403 9.58 -3.59 -0.49
N ALA A 404 10.30 -2.47 -0.47
CA ALA A 404 10.38 -1.55 -1.60
C ALA A 404 11.12 -2.15 -2.81
N GLY A 405 10.41 -2.43 -3.90
CA GLY A 405 11.00 -2.87 -5.16
C GLY A 405 11.99 -1.84 -5.73
N SER A 406 11.64 -0.55 -5.61
CA SER A 406 12.45 0.60 -6.03
C SER A 406 13.84 0.68 -5.38
N THR A 407 14.07 -0.03 -4.26
CA THR A 407 15.37 -0.07 -3.57
C THR A 407 16.27 -1.21 -4.04
N LEU A 408 15.72 -2.17 -4.80
CA LEU A 408 16.45 -3.33 -5.30
C LEU A 408 17.24 -2.97 -6.56
N THR A 409 18.41 -3.58 -6.74
CA THR A 409 19.30 -3.27 -7.85
C THR A 409 19.44 -4.45 -8.80
N ALA A 410 19.47 -4.17 -10.11
CA ALA A 410 19.80 -5.15 -11.13
C ALA A 410 21.28 -5.56 -11.08
N GLN A 411 22.16 -4.62 -10.70
CA GLN A 411 23.57 -4.88 -10.46
C GLN A 411 23.77 -5.50 -9.07
N GLN A 412 24.63 -6.51 -9.00
CA GLN A 412 24.91 -7.26 -7.76
C GLN A 412 23.61 -7.70 -7.04
N PRO A 413 22.76 -8.50 -7.72
CA PRO A 413 21.42 -8.80 -7.24
C PRO A 413 21.39 -9.58 -5.93
N GLU A 414 22.44 -10.30 -5.56
CA GLU A 414 22.54 -10.99 -4.26
C GLU A 414 22.47 -10.01 -3.07
N ASN A 415 22.90 -8.74 -3.25
CA ASN A 415 22.74 -7.71 -2.23
C ASN A 415 21.26 -7.43 -1.90
N ASN A 416 20.32 -7.77 -2.80
CA ASN A 416 18.89 -7.62 -2.56
C ASN A 416 18.38 -8.56 -1.45
N ILE A 417 19.07 -9.65 -1.14
CA ILE A 417 18.76 -10.53 -0.01
C ILE A 417 18.93 -9.78 1.33
N VAL A 418 19.91 -8.88 1.43
CA VAL A 418 20.15 -8.07 2.63
C VAL A 418 19.21 -6.85 2.68
N ARG A 419 18.80 -6.34 1.52
CA ARG A 419 17.87 -5.20 1.43
C ARG A 419 16.42 -5.58 1.77
N THR A 420 16.02 -6.79 1.40
CA THR A 420 14.68 -7.36 1.65
C THR A 420 14.61 -7.90 3.07
#